data_AF-A0A8X6UXY7-F1
#
_entry.id   AF-A0A8X6UXY7-F1
#
_cell.length_a   1.000
_cell.length_b   1.000
_cell.length_c   1.000
_cell.angle_alpha   90.00
_cell.angle_beta   90.00
_cell.angle_gamma   90.00
#
_symmetry.space_group_name_H-M   'P 1'
#
loop_
_entity.id
_entity.type
_entity.pdbx_description
1 polymer ?
#
loop_
_entity_poly.entity_id
_entity_poly.type
_entity_poly.pdbx_seq_one_letter_code
_entity_poly.pdbx_strand_id
1 'polypeptide(L)'
;MNRHHGQNTIFASKGLTKCSHIYLRTDSLKKGLEPSHEGPYKIVNRNEKVFQILRRGKEVSVSVDWLKPAYIPKEMMDITAGMLRKEKVSSQPNRFLDTGQNSTGSSSRQEITTRPSHRVRFNPKYS
;
A
#
# COMPACT_ATOMS: atom_id res chain seq x y z
N MET A 1 23.58 28.05 29.95
CA MET A 1 22.66 27.08 29.33
C MET A 1 23.44 26.14 28.42
N ASN A 2 23.71 24.90 28.86
CA ASN A 2 24.49 23.95 28.07
C ASN A 2 23.56 23.22 27.09
N ARG A 3 23.54 23.65 25.82
CA ARG A 3 22.78 22.97 24.77
C ARG A 3 23.43 21.61 24.54
N HIS A 4 22.82 20.56 25.07
CA HIS A 4 23.01 19.21 24.56
C HIS A 4 22.47 19.17 23.13
N HIS A 5 23.27 19.66 22.18
CA HIS A 5 23.09 19.35 20.76
C HIS A 5 23.51 17.89 20.60
N GLY A 6 22.68 17.00 21.13
CA GLY A 6 22.90 15.55 21.13
C GLY A 6 22.92 15.08 19.69
N GLN A 7 24.02 14.44 19.33
CA GLN A 7 24.19 13.68 18.10
C GLN A 7 22.91 12.86 17.87
N ASN A 8 22.09 13.23 16.89
CA ASN A 8 20.86 12.52 16.55
C ASN A 8 21.27 11.22 15.83
N THR A 9 21.69 10.22 16.62
CA THR A 9 22.00 8.89 16.15
C THR A 9 20.68 8.22 15.80
N ILE A 10 20.35 8.21 14.52
CA ILE A 10 19.15 7.53 14.04
C ILE A 10 19.34 6.03 14.26
N PHE A 11 18.37 5.41 14.94
CA PHE A 11 18.39 3.98 15.18
C PHE A 11 18.14 3.24 13.87
N ALA A 12 19.21 2.78 13.23
CA ALA A 12 19.14 1.92 12.06
C ALA A 12 19.36 0.46 12.48
N SER A 13 18.48 -0.43 12.02
CA SER A 13 18.69 -1.87 12.20
C SER A 13 19.99 -2.30 11.51
N LYS A 14 20.87 -2.99 12.24
CA LYS A 14 22.19 -3.45 11.75
C LYS A 14 22.10 -4.21 10.42
N GLY A 15 21.00 -4.92 10.19
CA GLY A 15 20.75 -5.68 8.96
C GLY A 15 20.62 -4.82 7.70
N LEU A 16 20.10 -3.59 7.80
CA LEU A 16 19.81 -2.74 6.63
C LEU A 16 21.08 -2.36 5.84
N THR A 17 22.24 -2.38 6.50
CA THR A 17 23.54 -2.11 5.84
C THR A 17 23.94 -3.21 4.85
N LYS A 18 23.56 -4.47 5.10
CA LYS A 18 24.00 -5.65 4.32
C LYS A 18 22.88 -6.31 3.50
N CYS A 19 21.62 -5.98 3.76
CA CYS A 19 20.49 -6.61 3.07
C CYS A 19 20.38 -6.20 1.60
N SER A 20 20.05 -7.15 0.72
CA SER A 20 19.76 -6.90 -0.69
C SER A 20 18.32 -6.45 -0.94
N HIS A 21 17.40 -6.94 -0.12
CA HIS A 21 15.98 -6.64 -0.20
C HIS A 21 15.45 -6.13 1.13
N ILE A 22 14.38 -5.33 1.07
CA ILE A 22 13.73 -4.77 2.26
C ILE A 22 12.21 -4.82 2.14
N TYR A 23 11.53 -4.92 3.27
CA TYR A 23 10.10 -4.68 3.37
C TYR A 23 9.82 -3.22 3.70
N LEU A 24 8.86 -2.62 2.99
CA LEU A 24 8.43 -1.24 3.20
C LEU A 24 7.20 -1.22 4.10
N ARG A 25 7.20 -0.42 5.17
CA ARG A 25 6.01 -0.17 5.97
C ARG A 25 5.07 0.79 5.21
N THR A 26 3.79 0.41 5.15
CA THR A 26 2.74 1.24 4.52
C THR A 26 1.76 1.72 5.59
N ASP A 27 1.73 3.03 5.84
CA ASP A 27 0.87 3.67 6.87
C ASP A 27 -0.47 4.18 6.31
N SER A 28 -0.83 3.82 5.08
CA SER A 28 -2.13 4.15 4.51
C SER A 28 -3.27 3.49 5.29
N LEU A 29 -4.43 4.14 5.37
CA LEU A 29 -5.65 3.55 5.95
C LEU A 29 -6.02 2.29 5.17
N LYS A 30 -5.77 1.13 5.77
CA LYS A 30 -5.95 -0.17 5.11
C LYS A 30 -7.40 -0.60 5.14
N LYS A 31 -7.80 -1.29 4.08
CA LYS A 31 -9.09 -1.97 4.05
C LYS A 31 -8.86 -3.38 4.58
N GLY A 32 -9.50 -3.75 5.70
CA GLY A 32 -9.48 -5.12 6.23
C GLY A 32 -8.07 -5.69 6.51
N LEU A 33 -7.89 -6.99 6.23
CA LEU A 33 -6.70 -7.80 6.54
C LEU A 33 -5.52 -7.59 5.57
N GLU A 34 -5.20 -6.34 5.21
CA GLU A 34 -4.01 -6.05 4.40
C GLU A 34 -2.72 -6.04 5.25
N PRO A 35 -1.61 -6.59 4.74
CA PRO A 35 -0.36 -6.68 5.49
C PRO A 35 0.23 -5.29 5.79
N SER A 36 0.77 -5.11 7.00
CA SER A 36 1.39 -3.84 7.44
C SER A 36 2.59 -3.41 6.60
N HIS A 37 3.26 -4.37 5.96
CA HIS A 37 4.47 -4.15 5.18
C HIS A 37 4.26 -4.71 3.77
N GLU A 38 4.68 -3.95 2.77
CA GLU A 38 4.66 -4.35 1.38
C GLU A 38 6.02 -4.91 1.00
N GLY A 39 5.98 -6.07 0.32
CA GLY A 39 6.98 -6.63 -0.61
C GLY A 39 8.47 -6.62 -0.25
N PRO A 40 9.24 -7.66 -0.60
CA PRO A 40 10.68 -7.51 -0.67
C PRO A 40 11.06 -6.66 -1.89
N TYR A 41 11.52 -5.44 -1.64
CA TYR A 41 12.02 -4.53 -2.65
C TYR A 41 13.53 -4.58 -2.76
N LYS A 42 14.03 -4.62 -4.00
CA LYS A 42 15.47 -4.53 -4.27
C LYS A 42 15.98 -3.13 -3.93
N ILE A 43 17.05 -3.06 -3.15
CA ILE A 43 17.77 -1.81 -2.91
C ILE A 43 18.64 -1.48 -4.13
N VAL A 44 18.52 -0.26 -4.63
CA VAL A 44 19.36 0.30 -5.71
C VAL A 44 20.52 1.09 -5.12
N ASN A 45 20.24 1.98 -4.17
CA ASN A 45 21.24 2.82 -3.51
C ASN A 45 20.99 2.92 -1.99
N ARG A 46 22.07 3.06 -1.22
CA ARG A 46 22.05 3.15 0.25
C ARG A 46 22.69 4.46 0.71
N ASN A 47 21.95 5.26 1.47
CA ASN A 47 22.49 6.35 2.27
C ASN A 47 22.19 6.12 3.75
N GLU A 48 22.80 6.91 4.63
CA GLU A 48 22.67 6.77 6.09
C GLU A 48 21.21 6.87 6.57
N LYS A 49 20.43 7.77 5.98
CA LYS A 49 19.05 8.06 6.40
C LYS A 49 18.00 7.62 5.39
N VAL A 50 18.39 7.49 4.12
CA VAL A 50 17.48 7.32 2.98
C VAL A 50 17.98 6.21 2.06
N PHE A 51 17.11 5.27 1.74
CA PHE A 51 17.37 4.18 0.81
C PHE A 51 16.60 4.42 -0.48
N GLN A 52 17.21 4.07 -1.60
CA GLN A 52 16.53 4.05 -2.89
C GLN A 52 16.20 2.60 -3.23
N ILE A 53 14.92 2.32 -3.47
CA ILE A 53 14.41 0.99 -3.82
C ILE A 53 13.77 0.98 -5.20
N LEU A 54 13.79 -0.19 -5.83
CA LEU A 54 13.06 -0.42 -7.07
C LEU A 54 11.64 -0.91 -6.76
N ARG A 55 10.66 -0.02 -6.88
CA ARG A 55 9.23 -0.32 -6.69
C ARG A 55 8.49 -0.13 -8.02
N ARG A 56 7.87 -1.22 -8.52
CA ARG A 56 7.11 -1.22 -9.81
C ARG A 56 7.94 -0.64 -10.98
N GLY A 57 9.23 -0.98 -11.04
CA GLY A 57 10.17 -0.50 -12.06
C GLY A 57 10.62 0.95 -11.91
N LYS A 58 10.25 1.64 -10.82
CA LYS A 58 10.68 3.01 -10.53
C LYS A 58 11.54 3.05 -9.27
N GLU A 59 12.52 3.94 -9.27
CA GLU A 59 13.33 4.22 -8.10
C GLU A 59 12.56 5.14 -7.15
N VAL A 60 12.43 4.72 -5.89
CA VAL A 60 11.72 5.45 -4.85
C VAL A 60 12.63 5.63 -3.65
N SER A 61 12.69 6.86 -3.13
CA SER A 61 13.45 7.18 -1.91
C SER A 61 12.58 7.00 -0.66
N VAL A 62 13.12 6.32 0.34
CA VAL A 62 12.42 6.01 1.60
C VAL A 62 13.38 6.20 2.78
N SER A 63 12.96 6.80 3.90
CA SER A 63 13.83 6.81 5.10
C SER A 63 13.95 5.44 5.74
N VAL A 64 15.03 5.26 6.49
CA VAL A 64 15.33 4.08 7.29
C VAL A 64 14.22 3.66 8.26
N ASP A 65 13.39 4.60 8.73
CA ASP A 65 12.36 4.36 9.75
C ASP A 65 11.21 3.47 9.25
N TRP A 66 10.97 3.46 7.94
CA TRP A 66 9.92 2.66 7.30
C TRP A 66 10.42 1.32 6.76
N LEU A 67 11.67 0.96 7.04
CA LEU A 67 12.33 -0.19 6.42
C LEU A 67 12.53 -1.34 7.40
N LYS A 68 12.31 -2.55 6.91
CA LYS A 68 12.76 -3.78 7.57
C LYS A 68 13.62 -4.61 6.63
N PRO A 69 14.73 -5.19 7.10
CA PRO A 69 15.52 -6.10 6.28
C PRO A 69 14.68 -7.30 5.85
N ALA A 70 14.77 -7.69 4.57
CA ALA A 70 14.17 -8.91 4.06
C ALA A 70 15.23 -10.01 3.95
N TYR A 71 15.04 -11.09 4.70
CA TYR A 71 15.89 -12.27 4.63
C TYR A 71 15.26 -13.28 3.67
N ILE A 72 15.76 -13.30 2.44
CA ILE A 72 15.29 -14.21 1.40
C ILE A 72 16.37 -15.27 1.18
N PRO A 73 16.05 -16.56 1.23
CA PRO A 73 16.98 -17.61 0.84
C PRO A 73 17.47 -17.41 -0.60
N LYS A 74 18.74 -17.69 -0.87
CA LYS A 74 19.35 -17.46 -2.19
C LYS A 74 18.57 -18.17 -3.32
N GLU A 75 18.08 -19.38 -3.05
CA GLU A 75 17.31 -20.20 -3.99
C GLU A 75 16.00 -19.52 -4.44
N MET A 76 15.37 -18.72 -3.58
CA MET A 76 14.17 -17.95 -3.93
C MET A 76 14.47 -16.68 -4.73
N MET A 77 15.70 -16.16 -4.70
CA MET A 77 16.07 -14.95 -5.45
C MET A 77 16.03 -15.19 -6.97
N ASP A 78 16.49 -16.37 -7.42
CA ASP A 78 16.55 -16.73 -8.84
C ASP A 78 15.14 -16.86 -9.44
N ILE A 79 14.19 -17.39 -8.67
CA ILE A 79 12.78 -17.53 -9.05
C ILE A 79 12.13 -16.15 -9.21
N THR A 80 12.38 -15.24 -8.26
CA THR A 80 11.78 -13.90 -8.27
C THR A 80 12.29 -13.06 -9.45
N ALA A 81 13.58 -13.17 -9.78
CA ALA A 81 14.17 -12.53 -10.95
C ALA A 81 13.64 -13.12 -12.28
N GLY A 82 13.33 -14.42 -12.30
CA GLY A 82 12.73 -15.10 -13.46
C GLY A 82 11.29 -14.67 -13.75
N MET A 83 10.45 -14.49 -12.72
CA MET A 83 9.05 -14.07 -12.88
C MET A 83 8.90 -12.65 -13.46
N LEU A 84 9.83 -11.74 -13.16
CA LEU A 84 9.77 -10.34 -13.61
C LEU A 84 10.11 -10.15 -15.11
N ARG A 85 10.61 -11.20 -15.79
CA ARG A 85 10.98 -11.14 -17.22
C ARG A 85 9.85 -11.56 -18.17
N LYS A 86 8.69 -11.98 -17.67
CA LYS A 86 7.65 -12.65 -18.47
C LYS A 86 6.32 -11.90 -18.53
N GLU A 87 6.33 -10.59 -18.80
CA GLU A 87 5.14 -9.87 -19.30
C GLU A 87 5.54 -8.80 -20.31
N LYS A 88 5.63 -9.18 -21.59
CA LYS A 88 5.59 -8.24 -22.71
C LYS A 88 5.01 -8.85 -23.98
N VAL A 89 3.75 -9.30 -23.94
CA VAL A 89 2.84 -9.48 -25.10
C VAL A 89 1.43 -9.47 -24.44
N SER A 90 0.46 -8.60 -24.69
CA SER A 90 -0.11 -8.12 -25.96
C SER A 90 -0.93 -6.80 -25.78
N SER A 91 -0.77 -5.89 -26.74
CA SER A 91 -1.82 -5.14 -27.48
C SER A 91 -3.01 -4.42 -26.77
N GLN A 92 -3.14 -3.11 -27.02
CA GLN A 92 -4.27 -2.21 -26.68
C GLN A 92 -5.53 -2.45 -27.57
N PRO A 93 -6.56 -1.55 -27.61
CA PRO A 93 -7.32 -0.78 -26.61
C PRO A 93 -8.85 -1.09 -26.72
N ASN A 94 -9.72 -0.54 -25.85
CA ASN A 94 -11.13 -0.34 -26.26
C ASN A 94 -11.69 1.00 -25.76
N ARG A 95 -11.88 1.92 -26.71
CA ARG A 95 -12.71 3.13 -26.63
C ARG A 95 -14.15 2.70 -26.96
N PHE A 96 -15.12 2.99 -26.10
CA PHE A 96 -16.48 3.28 -26.56
C PHE A 96 -17.12 4.33 -25.64
N LEU A 97 -17.43 5.50 -26.23
CA LEU A 97 -18.35 6.52 -25.74
C LEU A 97 -19.73 6.17 -26.31
N ASP A 98 -20.81 6.21 -25.51
CA ASP A 98 -22.11 6.72 -26.00
C ASP A 98 -23.06 7.18 -24.87
N THR A 99 -23.30 8.48 -24.86
CA THR A 99 -24.54 9.28 -24.75
C THR A 99 -25.89 8.67 -24.29
N GLY A 100 -26.51 9.31 -23.28
CA GLY A 100 -27.84 9.97 -23.42
C GLY A 100 -29.13 9.30 -22.91
N GLN A 101 -29.97 10.11 -22.20
CA GLN A 101 -31.44 10.05 -21.92
C GLN A 101 -31.80 10.00 -20.42
N ASN A 102 -32.87 10.60 -19.88
CA ASN A 102 -33.56 11.89 -20.00
C ASN A 102 -34.56 11.96 -18.82
N SER A 103 -34.80 13.17 -18.29
CA SER A 103 -35.96 13.68 -17.52
C SER A 103 -37.07 12.75 -16.99
N THR A 104 -37.47 12.92 -15.72
CA THR A 104 -38.82 13.38 -15.27
C THR A 104 -38.95 13.32 -13.75
N GLY A 105 -39.51 14.37 -13.13
CA GLY A 105 -39.60 14.51 -11.68
C GLY A 105 -40.82 13.84 -11.04
N SER A 106 -40.77 13.65 -9.72
CA SER A 106 -41.89 13.93 -8.82
C SER A 106 -41.42 13.90 -7.35
N SER A 107 -42.26 14.53 -6.55
CA SER A 107 -42.05 15.12 -5.24
C SER A 107 -41.99 14.13 -4.06
N SER A 108 -41.24 14.54 -3.03
CA SER A 108 -41.51 14.34 -1.58
C SER A 108 -41.70 12.92 -1.03
N ARG A 109 -40.69 12.41 -0.30
CA ARG A 109 -40.78 11.99 1.11
C ARG A 109 -39.37 11.72 1.66
N GLN A 110 -39.00 12.37 2.76
CA GLN A 110 -37.79 12.00 3.50
C GLN A 110 -38.06 10.68 4.24
N GLU A 111 -37.36 9.61 3.86
CA GLU A 111 -37.33 8.35 4.61
C GLU A 111 -35.87 8.00 4.90
N ILE A 112 -35.52 8.00 6.19
CA ILE A 112 -34.20 7.63 6.69
C ILE A 112 -34.07 6.11 6.54
N THR A 113 -33.25 5.66 5.60
CA THR A 113 -32.90 4.25 5.39
C THR A 113 -31.40 4.06 5.57
N THR A 114 -30.99 3.11 6.41
CA THR A 114 -29.60 2.66 6.48
C THR A 114 -29.61 1.16 6.21
N ARG A 115 -29.45 0.84 4.92
CA ARG A 115 -29.18 -0.46 4.28
C ARG A 115 -30.40 -1.20 3.71
N PRO A 116 -30.33 -1.66 2.44
CA PRO A 116 -31.34 -2.50 1.85
C PRO A 116 -31.27 -3.89 2.51
N SER A 117 -32.42 -4.52 2.70
CA SER A 117 -32.65 -5.89 3.22
C SER A 117 -32.63 -6.14 4.73
N HIS A 118 -32.77 -5.14 5.61
CA HIS A 118 -33.07 -5.43 7.03
C HIS A 118 -34.07 -4.44 7.65
N ARG A 119 -35.31 -4.89 7.83
CA ARG A 119 -36.39 -4.13 8.47
C ARG A 119 -36.53 -4.59 9.92
N VAL A 120 -35.92 -3.87 10.85
CA VAL A 120 -36.05 -4.15 12.28
C VAL A 120 -37.42 -3.65 12.75
N ARG A 121 -38.26 -4.56 13.23
CA ARG A 121 -39.51 -4.23 13.94
C ARG A 121 -39.23 -4.36 15.44
N PHE A 122 -39.35 -3.27 16.18
CA PHE A 122 -39.29 -3.32 17.65
C PHE A 122 -40.60 -3.90 18.19
N ASN A 123 -40.48 -4.76 19.21
CA ASN A 123 -41.61 -5.40 19.87
C ASN A 123 -42.13 -4.49 21.00
N PRO A 124 -43.39 -4.00 20.95
CA PRO A 124 -43.89 -3.00 21.89
C PRO A 124 -44.11 -3.53 23.32
N LYS A 125 -43.87 -4.84 23.57
CA LYS A 125 -43.96 -5.42 24.92
C LYS A 125 -42.84 -4.95 25.86
N TYR A 126 -41.83 -4.25 25.35
CA TYR A 126 -40.72 -3.71 26.13
C TYR A 126 -40.73 -2.18 26.22
N SER A 127 -41.91 -1.54 26.00
CA SER A 127 -42.12 -0.11 26.24
C SER A 127 -42.81 0.15 27.58
#